data_AF-W6KJU2-F1
#
_entry.id   AF-W6KJU2-F1
#
_cell.length_a   1.000
_cell.length_b   1.000
_cell.length_c   1.000
_cell.angle_alpha   90.00
_cell.angle_beta   90.00
_cell.angle_gamma   90.00
#
_symmetry.space_group_name_H-M   'P 1'
#
loop_
_entity.id
_entity.type
_entity.pdbx_description
1 polymer ?
#
loop_
_entity_poly.entity_id
_entity_poly.type
_entity_poly.pdbx_seq_one_letter_code
_entity_poly.pdbx_strand_id
1 'polypeptide(L)'
;MQGERCEEESMNPNATSTSASNETKQPVVILVVGMAGTGKTTLVHALQNYATGKGIRSYFINLDPAVASVPYRANIDIRDTVSYKEVMNSYRLGPNGAIMTSLNLFATKFNQVVSLLEKKEALEWIIVDTPGQIEVFTWSASGQLIAESLAAVFPTIILFVADTTRCINPSTFVSSMLYSSGIMLKQQLPLLLVFNKTDVVSADLVISWMRDNDALQEAVDLGSSGSLAGLPQGGCGSDGNVGVGGFGSGGGSYASTLARSMSLFLHEFYENIPYAAVSASTNAGLNELEAAIVRGKTQAVEENQRMREVELQKKKEANEANAARQIAAFQRDLGKGDHF
;
A
#
# COMPACT_ATOMS: atom_id res chain seq x y z
N MET A 1 73.32 26.66 -29.97
CA MET A 1 72.68 27.65 -29.08
C MET A 1 71.75 26.84 -28.18
N GLN A 2 72.21 26.50 -26.96
CA GLN A 2 71.86 27.21 -25.71
C GLN A 2 70.32 27.29 -25.54
N GLY A 3 69.68 26.77 -24.49
CA GLY A 3 70.14 26.17 -23.25
C GLY A 3 68.94 25.69 -22.43
N GLU A 4 69.23 24.92 -21.39
CA GLU A 4 68.30 24.39 -20.40
C GLU A 4 67.57 25.50 -19.62
N ARG A 5 66.33 25.21 -19.17
CA ARG A 5 65.88 25.63 -17.85
C ARG A 5 64.80 24.69 -17.31
N CYS A 6 65.12 24.04 -16.19
CA CYS A 6 64.22 23.29 -15.31
C CYS A 6 63.38 24.22 -14.43
N GLU A 7 62.30 23.62 -13.90
CA GLU A 7 61.57 23.92 -12.65
C GLU A 7 60.65 25.15 -12.57
N GLU A 8 59.35 24.88 -12.44
CA GLU A 8 58.67 25.01 -11.13
C GLU A 8 57.38 24.16 -11.12
N GLU A 9 57.34 23.15 -10.25
CA GLU A 9 56.14 22.47 -9.82
C GLU A 9 55.28 23.44 -9.00
N SER A 10 54.09 23.78 -9.49
CA SER A 10 53.01 24.28 -8.64
C SER A 10 51.95 23.20 -8.49
N MET A 11 52.00 22.50 -7.36
CA MET A 11 50.92 21.67 -6.82
C MET A 11 49.59 22.42 -6.92
N ASN A 12 48.61 21.83 -7.61
CA ASN A 12 47.22 22.26 -7.53
C ASN A 12 46.43 21.20 -6.73
N PRO A 13 46.19 21.40 -5.42
CA PRO A 13 45.43 20.47 -4.61
C PRO A 13 43.95 20.82 -4.75
N ASN A 14 43.32 20.38 -5.84
CA ASN A 14 41.85 20.27 -5.90
C ASN A 14 41.42 19.34 -7.04
N ALA A 15 41.99 18.12 -7.04
CA ALA A 15 41.30 16.96 -7.56
C ALA A 15 40.42 16.40 -6.44
N THR A 16 39.36 17.12 -6.07
CA THR A 16 38.28 16.51 -5.28
C THR A 16 37.50 15.62 -6.23
N SER A 17 37.94 14.36 -6.28
CA SER A 17 37.19 13.23 -6.77
C SER A 17 35.76 13.30 -6.25
N THR A 18 34.85 13.87 -7.04
CA THR A 18 33.43 13.68 -6.82
C THR A 18 33.12 12.32 -7.43
N SER A 19 33.49 11.28 -6.70
CA SER A 19 32.90 9.96 -6.86
C SER A 19 31.44 10.08 -6.46
N ALA A 20 30.61 10.61 -7.37
CA ALA A 20 29.19 10.42 -7.30
C ALA A 20 28.97 8.91 -7.36
N SER A 21 28.67 8.33 -6.20
CA SER A 21 28.17 6.98 -6.10
C SER A 21 26.97 6.87 -7.04
N ASN A 22 27.14 6.18 -8.17
CA ASN A 22 26.03 5.63 -8.92
C ASN A 22 25.41 4.54 -8.05
N GLU A 23 24.73 4.93 -6.98
CA GLU A 23 23.72 4.10 -6.36
C GLU A 23 22.70 3.83 -7.45
N THR A 24 22.61 2.57 -7.87
CA THR A 24 21.59 2.10 -8.79
C THR A 24 20.23 2.44 -8.18
N LYS A 25 19.63 3.56 -8.58
CA LYS A 25 18.30 3.97 -8.15
C LYS A 25 17.32 2.86 -8.50
N GLN A 26 16.97 2.05 -7.51
CA GLN A 26 15.97 1.00 -7.68
C GLN A 26 14.60 1.66 -7.90
N PRO A 27 13.78 1.15 -8.84
CA PRO A 27 12.42 1.64 -9.01
C PRO A 27 11.60 1.35 -7.75
N VAL A 28 10.64 2.22 -7.43
CA VAL A 28 9.61 1.93 -6.43
C VAL A 28 8.39 1.33 -7.12
N VAL A 29 7.87 0.24 -6.56
CA VAL A 29 6.60 -0.36 -6.98
C VAL A 29 5.48 0.23 -6.14
N ILE A 30 4.44 0.74 -6.80
CA ILE A 30 3.28 1.36 -6.20
C ILE A 30 2.08 0.48 -6.51
N LEU A 31 1.65 -0.31 -5.52
CA LEU A 31 0.46 -1.15 -5.61
C LEU A 31 -0.77 -0.31 -5.27
N VAL A 32 -1.55 0.09 -6.28
CA VAL A 32 -2.74 0.91 -6.08
C VAL A 32 -3.91 0.05 -5.65
N VAL A 33 -4.34 0.20 -4.40
CA VAL A 33 -5.47 -0.53 -3.81
C VAL A 33 -6.50 0.46 -3.27
N GLY A 34 -7.74 0.04 -3.18
CA GLY A 34 -8.84 0.87 -2.69
C GLY A 34 -10.18 0.25 -3.02
N MET A 35 -11.24 0.69 -2.36
CA MET A 35 -12.59 0.18 -2.61
C MET A 35 -13.06 0.49 -4.05
N ALA A 36 -14.09 -0.19 -4.52
CA ALA A 36 -14.70 0.14 -5.81
C ALA A 36 -15.25 1.58 -5.78
N GLY A 37 -14.97 2.35 -6.84
CA GLY A 37 -15.44 3.74 -6.96
C GLY A 37 -14.61 4.81 -6.24
N THR A 38 -13.50 4.46 -5.58
CA THR A 38 -12.58 5.44 -4.96
C THR A 38 -11.71 6.18 -6.00
N GLY A 39 -11.69 5.71 -7.24
CA GLY A 39 -10.98 6.36 -8.36
C GLY A 39 -9.57 5.86 -8.62
N LYS A 40 -9.26 4.59 -8.30
CA LYS A 40 -7.95 3.94 -8.54
C LYS A 40 -7.42 4.17 -9.97
N THR A 41 -8.15 3.68 -10.97
CA THR A 41 -7.78 3.79 -12.40
C THR A 41 -7.66 5.24 -12.86
N THR A 42 -8.51 6.14 -12.34
CA THR A 42 -8.41 7.58 -12.63
C THR A 42 -7.14 8.19 -12.04
N LEU A 43 -6.77 7.80 -10.81
CA LEU A 43 -5.54 8.24 -10.16
C LEU A 43 -4.31 7.71 -10.90
N VAL A 44 -4.33 6.46 -11.37
CA VAL A 44 -3.26 5.87 -12.19
C VAL A 44 -3.07 6.66 -13.49
N HIS A 45 -4.17 7.05 -14.14
CA HIS A 45 -4.11 7.91 -15.34
C HIS A 45 -3.56 9.31 -15.03
N ALA A 46 -3.97 9.93 -13.93
CA ALA A 46 -3.43 11.22 -13.47
C ALA A 46 -1.91 11.13 -13.19
N LEU A 47 -1.47 10.06 -12.51
CA LEU A 47 -0.07 9.77 -12.24
C LEU A 47 0.74 9.55 -13.52
N GLN A 48 0.18 8.91 -14.55
CA GLN A 48 0.85 8.74 -15.84
C GLN A 48 1.12 10.09 -16.52
N ASN A 49 0.14 10.97 -16.54
CA ASN A 49 0.30 12.31 -17.14
C ASN A 49 1.32 13.14 -16.37
N TYR A 50 1.28 13.06 -15.04
CA TYR A 50 2.23 13.74 -14.16
C TYR A 50 3.66 13.23 -14.33
N ALA A 51 3.86 11.91 -14.33
CA ALA A 51 5.17 11.29 -14.53
C ALA A 51 5.75 11.66 -15.90
N THR A 52 4.92 11.62 -16.95
CA THR A 52 5.32 12.03 -18.30
C THR A 52 5.72 13.51 -18.34
N GLY A 53 4.96 14.39 -17.68
CA GLY A 53 5.25 15.82 -17.60
C GLY A 53 6.55 16.15 -16.87
N LYS A 54 6.94 15.34 -15.86
CA LYS A 54 8.21 15.48 -15.13
C LYS A 54 9.37 14.71 -15.76
N GLY A 55 9.14 13.92 -16.82
CA GLY A 55 10.15 13.06 -17.42
C GLY A 55 10.53 11.83 -16.57
N ILE A 56 9.69 11.47 -15.60
CA ILE A 56 9.88 10.31 -14.72
C ILE A 56 9.63 9.04 -15.53
N ARG A 57 10.64 8.17 -15.61
CA ARG A 57 10.53 6.90 -16.35
C ARG A 57 9.69 5.92 -15.54
N SER A 58 8.45 5.72 -15.97
CA SER A 58 7.45 4.93 -15.28
C SER A 58 6.94 3.75 -16.12
N TYR A 59 6.53 2.69 -15.43
CA TYR A 59 5.98 1.47 -16.04
C TYR A 59 4.61 1.18 -15.43
N PHE A 60 3.59 0.97 -16.27
CA PHE A 60 2.21 0.79 -15.84
C PHE A 60 1.73 -0.63 -16.10
N ILE A 61 1.18 -1.27 -15.08
CA ILE A 61 0.64 -2.63 -15.12
C ILE A 61 -0.84 -2.58 -14.75
N ASN A 62 -1.71 -3.09 -15.61
CA ASN A 62 -3.13 -3.29 -15.30
C ASN A 62 -3.38 -4.74 -14.87
N LEU A 63 -3.90 -4.93 -13.66
CA LEU A 63 -4.34 -6.23 -13.14
C LEU A 63 -5.87 -6.34 -13.04
N ASP A 64 -6.65 -5.35 -13.48
CA ASP A 64 -8.11 -5.46 -13.53
C ASP A 64 -8.57 -6.10 -14.87
N PRO A 65 -9.10 -7.34 -14.85
CA PRO A 65 -9.60 -8.00 -16.06
C PRO A 65 -11.02 -7.53 -16.46
N ALA A 66 -11.77 -6.91 -15.54
CA ALA A 66 -13.17 -6.54 -15.73
C ALA A 66 -13.37 -5.11 -16.25
N VAL A 67 -12.31 -4.30 -16.29
CA VAL A 67 -12.36 -2.94 -16.83
C VAL A 67 -12.66 -2.95 -18.35
N ALA A 68 -13.62 -2.13 -18.79
CA ALA A 68 -14.02 -2.09 -20.20
C ALA A 68 -12.93 -1.48 -21.09
N SER A 69 -12.38 -0.34 -20.67
CA SER A 69 -11.31 0.38 -21.36
C SER A 69 -10.40 1.03 -20.34
N VAL A 70 -9.09 0.81 -20.47
CA VAL A 70 -8.08 1.45 -19.63
C VAL A 70 -7.82 2.85 -20.20
N PRO A 71 -8.02 3.95 -19.44
CA PRO A 71 -7.87 5.32 -19.95
C PRO A 71 -6.40 5.76 -20.09
N TYR A 72 -5.46 4.92 -19.67
CA TYR A 72 -4.02 5.17 -19.71
C TYR A 72 -3.31 4.09 -20.53
N ARG A 73 -2.06 4.35 -20.95
CA ARG A 73 -1.26 3.37 -21.67
C ARG A 73 -0.64 2.37 -20.69
N ALA A 74 -1.25 1.20 -20.55
CA ALA A 74 -0.65 0.08 -19.81
C ALA A 74 0.48 -0.56 -20.63
N ASN A 75 1.62 -0.83 -19.99
CA ASN A 75 2.71 -1.59 -20.59
C ASN A 75 2.47 -3.09 -20.52
N ILE A 76 1.82 -3.55 -19.45
CA ILE A 76 1.36 -4.92 -19.27
C ILE A 76 -0.11 -4.85 -18.89
N ASP A 77 -0.94 -5.55 -19.65
CA ASP A 77 -2.37 -5.68 -19.37
C ASP A 77 -2.72 -7.16 -19.16
N ILE A 78 -3.37 -7.48 -18.03
CA ILE A 78 -3.89 -8.83 -17.76
C ILE A 78 -4.84 -9.30 -18.87
N ARG A 79 -5.55 -8.39 -19.52
CA ARG A 79 -6.53 -8.67 -20.58
C ARG A 79 -5.91 -9.26 -21.85
N ASP A 80 -4.63 -8.99 -22.09
CA ASP A 80 -3.89 -9.57 -23.23
C ASP A 80 -3.55 -11.04 -23.00
N THR A 81 -3.47 -11.45 -21.74
CA THR A 81 -3.12 -12.83 -21.34
C THR A 81 -4.37 -13.66 -21.03
N VAL A 82 -5.40 -13.05 -20.45
CA VAL A 82 -6.60 -13.73 -19.99
C VAL A 82 -7.86 -12.97 -20.41
N SER A 83 -8.70 -13.61 -21.21
CA SER A 83 -9.99 -13.07 -21.62
C SER A 83 -11.04 -13.28 -20.52
N TYR A 84 -11.45 -12.19 -19.86
CA TYR A 84 -12.44 -12.20 -18.79
C TYR A 84 -13.75 -12.90 -19.18
N LYS A 85 -14.25 -12.64 -20.39
CA LYS A 85 -15.49 -13.22 -20.91
C LYS A 85 -15.37 -14.72 -21.16
N GLU A 86 -14.23 -15.17 -21.67
CA GLU A 86 -13.97 -16.59 -21.89
C GLU A 86 -13.84 -17.35 -20.57
N VAL A 87 -13.20 -16.75 -19.56
CA VAL A 87 -13.11 -17.34 -18.22
C VAL A 87 -14.50 -17.49 -17.61
N MET A 88 -15.36 -16.48 -17.70
CA MET A 88 -16.75 -16.55 -17.23
C MET A 88 -17.51 -17.71 -17.89
N ASN A 89 -17.43 -17.83 -19.22
CA ASN A 89 -18.19 -18.83 -19.98
C ASN A 89 -17.63 -20.25 -19.79
N SER A 90 -16.30 -20.41 -19.83
CA SER A 90 -15.64 -21.72 -19.78
C SER A 90 -15.73 -22.36 -18.40
N TYR A 91 -15.56 -21.55 -17.35
CA TYR A 91 -15.63 -22.02 -15.96
C TYR A 91 -17.02 -21.84 -15.32
N ARG A 92 -17.98 -21.27 -16.06
CA ARG A 92 -19.34 -20.96 -15.58
C ARG A 92 -19.34 -20.17 -14.26
N LEU A 93 -18.49 -19.15 -14.21
CA LEU A 93 -18.27 -18.33 -13.02
C LEU A 93 -19.09 -17.04 -13.08
N GLY A 94 -19.54 -16.60 -11.91
CA GLY A 94 -20.04 -15.23 -11.74
C GLY A 94 -18.92 -14.18 -11.85
N PRO A 95 -19.26 -12.88 -11.86
CA PRO A 95 -18.31 -11.81 -12.13
C PRO A 95 -17.08 -11.81 -11.21
N ASN A 96 -17.27 -11.94 -9.89
CA ASN A 96 -16.18 -11.97 -8.90
C ASN A 96 -15.31 -13.23 -9.02
N GLY A 97 -15.93 -14.38 -9.30
CA GLY A 97 -15.21 -15.64 -9.51
C GLY A 97 -14.32 -15.58 -10.74
N ALA A 98 -14.80 -14.98 -11.83
CA ALA A 98 -14.00 -14.79 -13.02
C ALA A 98 -12.83 -13.82 -12.84
N ILE A 99 -12.97 -12.76 -12.04
CA ILE A 99 -11.84 -11.87 -11.67
C ILE A 99 -10.78 -12.69 -10.92
N MET A 100 -11.18 -13.45 -9.90
CA MET A 100 -10.26 -14.26 -9.11
C MET A 100 -9.54 -15.30 -9.98
N THR A 101 -10.28 -16.05 -10.80
CA THR A 101 -9.68 -17.05 -11.70
C THR A 101 -8.74 -16.40 -12.72
N SER A 102 -9.08 -15.23 -13.24
CA SER A 102 -8.19 -14.50 -14.14
C SER A 102 -6.88 -14.09 -13.47
N LEU A 103 -6.97 -13.60 -12.22
CA LEU A 103 -5.80 -13.26 -11.42
C LEU A 103 -4.95 -14.50 -11.10
N ASN A 104 -5.57 -15.63 -10.78
CA ASN A 104 -4.89 -16.90 -10.54
C ASN A 104 -4.11 -17.38 -11.78
N LEU A 105 -4.73 -17.30 -12.97
CA LEU A 105 -4.07 -17.66 -14.22
C LEU A 105 -2.90 -16.72 -14.51
N PHE A 106 -3.07 -15.41 -14.28
CA PHE A 106 -2.02 -14.42 -14.48
C PHE A 106 -0.84 -14.61 -13.49
N ALA A 107 -1.12 -14.94 -12.23
CA ALA A 107 -0.11 -15.20 -11.21
C ALA A 107 0.90 -16.29 -11.63
N THR A 108 0.46 -17.31 -12.36
CA THR A 108 1.37 -18.38 -12.88
C THR A 108 2.45 -17.87 -13.83
N LYS A 109 2.18 -16.76 -14.53
CA LYS A 109 3.12 -16.13 -15.48
C LYS A 109 3.83 -14.92 -14.88
N PHE A 110 3.52 -14.57 -13.63
CA PHE A 110 3.99 -13.33 -13.02
C PHE A 110 5.51 -13.29 -12.84
N ASN A 111 6.17 -14.43 -12.66
CA ASN A 111 7.63 -14.52 -12.66
C ASN A 111 8.26 -14.01 -13.97
N GLN A 112 7.59 -14.22 -15.12
CA GLN A 112 8.05 -13.68 -16.40
C GLN A 112 7.93 -12.15 -16.43
N VAL A 113 6.87 -11.60 -15.82
CA VAL A 113 6.68 -10.16 -15.67
C VAL A 113 7.79 -9.55 -14.83
N VAL A 114 8.10 -10.14 -13.68
CA VAL A 114 9.22 -9.68 -12.82
C VAL A 114 10.55 -9.72 -13.59
N SER A 115 10.82 -10.82 -14.30
CA SER A 115 12.03 -10.94 -15.14
C SER A 115 12.11 -9.90 -16.26
N LEU A 116 10.96 -9.47 -16.80
CA LEU A 116 10.90 -8.39 -17.80
C LEU A 116 11.18 -7.02 -17.17
N LEU A 117 10.70 -6.78 -15.95
CA LEU A 117 10.93 -5.54 -15.20
C LEU A 117 12.40 -5.39 -14.79
N GLU A 118 13.06 -6.46 -14.38
CA GLU A 118 14.49 -6.46 -14.01
C GLU A 118 15.40 -6.08 -15.18
N LYS A 119 15.03 -6.46 -16.40
CA LYS A 119 15.79 -6.12 -17.62
C LYS A 119 15.67 -4.65 -18.03
N LYS A 120 14.78 -3.89 -17.41
CA LYS A 120 14.56 -2.48 -17.75
C LYS A 120 15.41 -1.60 -16.85
N GLU A 121 16.42 -0.98 -17.45
CA GLU A 121 17.29 -0.04 -16.74
C GLU A 121 16.63 1.32 -16.54
N ALA A 122 16.96 1.99 -15.43
CA ALA A 122 16.59 3.37 -15.06
C ALA A 122 15.08 3.65 -14.93
N LEU A 123 14.27 2.63 -14.61
CA LEU A 123 12.90 2.86 -14.17
C LEU A 123 12.90 3.51 -12.78
N GLU A 124 12.03 4.50 -12.58
CA GLU A 124 11.84 5.14 -11.28
C GLU A 124 10.57 4.63 -10.61
N TRP A 125 9.46 4.52 -11.34
CA TRP A 125 8.17 4.06 -10.81
C TRP A 125 7.63 2.86 -11.58
N ILE A 126 7.06 1.91 -10.85
CA ILE A 126 6.25 0.82 -11.40
C ILE A 126 4.88 0.92 -10.74
N ILE A 127 3.85 1.28 -11.50
CA ILE A 127 2.50 1.48 -10.98
C ILE A 127 1.65 0.28 -11.36
N VAL A 128 1.00 -0.33 -10.38
CA VAL A 128 0.13 -1.48 -10.57
C VAL A 128 -1.30 -1.09 -10.21
N ASP A 129 -2.19 -1.06 -11.21
CA ASP A 129 -3.63 -0.88 -11.00
C ASP A 129 -4.26 -2.23 -10.66
N THR A 130 -4.99 -2.29 -9.56
CA THR A 130 -5.59 -3.54 -9.04
C THR A 130 -7.10 -3.58 -9.30
N PRO A 131 -7.71 -4.79 -9.32
CA PRO A 131 -9.15 -4.93 -9.55
C PRO A 131 -10.01 -4.02 -8.67
N GLY A 132 -11.15 -3.58 -9.21
CA GLY A 132 -12.14 -2.78 -8.49
C GLY A 132 -12.52 -3.34 -7.11
N GLN A 133 -12.65 -4.67 -7.03
CA GLN A 133 -12.94 -5.42 -5.80
C GLN A 133 -11.65 -5.74 -5.05
N ILE A 134 -11.34 -4.91 -4.05
CA ILE A 134 -10.10 -5.00 -3.26
C ILE A 134 -9.88 -6.38 -2.64
N GLU A 135 -10.96 -7.06 -2.23
CA GLU A 135 -10.87 -8.38 -1.60
C GLU A 135 -10.28 -9.46 -2.50
N VAL A 136 -10.55 -9.38 -3.81
CA VAL A 136 -10.04 -10.34 -4.78
C VAL A 136 -8.51 -10.23 -4.90
N PHE A 137 -7.95 -9.06 -4.63
CA PHE A 137 -6.50 -8.87 -4.65
C PHE A 137 -5.87 -9.10 -3.26
N THR A 138 -6.36 -8.41 -2.22
CA THR A 138 -5.71 -8.42 -0.90
C THR A 138 -5.96 -9.69 -0.09
N TRP A 139 -7.04 -10.42 -0.36
CA TRP A 139 -7.38 -11.66 0.33
C TRP A 139 -7.14 -12.94 -0.46
N SER A 140 -6.80 -12.84 -1.74
CA SER A 140 -6.45 -14.03 -2.53
C SER A 140 -4.98 -14.40 -2.39
N ALA A 141 -4.70 -15.70 -2.48
CA ALA A 141 -3.32 -16.21 -2.54
C ALA A 141 -2.57 -15.66 -3.76
N SER A 142 -3.26 -15.45 -4.88
CA SER A 142 -2.65 -14.94 -6.12
C SER A 142 -2.24 -13.48 -6.02
N GLY A 143 -3.05 -12.63 -5.38
CA GLY A 143 -2.67 -11.24 -5.14
C GLY A 143 -1.52 -11.12 -4.13
N GLN A 144 -1.53 -11.95 -3.08
CA GLN A 144 -0.40 -12.05 -2.15
C GLN A 144 0.88 -12.50 -2.85
N LEU A 145 0.82 -13.55 -3.67
CA LEU A 145 1.99 -14.02 -4.44
C LEU A 145 2.54 -12.94 -5.36
N ILE A 146 1.67 -12.18 -6.03
CA ILE A 146 2.06 -11.05 -6.89
C ILE A 146 2.78 -9.96 -6.07
N ALA A 147 2.22 -9.57 -4.92
CA ALA A 147 2.80 -8.56 -4.04
C ALA A 147 4.16 -9.00 -3.48
N GLU A 148 4.26 -10.23 -2.97
CA GLU A 148 5.50 -10.82 -2.44
C GLU A 148 6.58 -10.94 -3.53
N SER A 149 6.19 -11.35 -4.74
CA SER A 149 7.13 -11.46 -5.87
C SER A 149 7.71 -10.10 -6.26
N LEU A 150 6.91 -9.03 -6.19
CA LEU A 150 7.38 -7.66 -6.44
C LEU A 150 8.27 -7.16 -5.29
N ALA A 151 7.84 -7.39 -4.05
CA ALA A 151 8.55 -6.93 -2.84
C ALA A 151 9.92 -7.60 -2.66
N ALA A 152 10.06 -8.85 -3.12
CA ALA A 152 11.33 -9.57 -3.08
C ALA A 152 12.43 -8.88 -3.91
N VAL A 153 12.06 -8.29 -5.04
CA VAL A 153 12.99 -7.67 -6.00
C VAL A 153 13.09 -6.16 -5.80
N PHE A 154 11.94 -5.48 -5.68
CA PHE A 154 11.85 -4.03 -5.68
C PHE A 154 11.24 -3.49 -4.36
N PRO A 155 11.65 -2.30 -3.90
CA PRO A 155 10.93 -1.59 -2.84
C PRO A 155 9.48 -1.37 -3.24
N THR A 156 8.56 -1.99 -2.50
CA THR A 156 7.13 -2.01 -2.84
C THR A 156 6.32 -1.32 -1.74
N ILE A 157 5.44 -0.41 -2.15
CA ILE A 157 4.52 0.30 -1.26
C ILE A 157 3.07 0.06 -1.67
N ILE A 158 2.18 0.03 -0.69
CA ILE A 158 0.74 -0.07 -0.90
C ILE A 158 0.14 1.33 -0.89
N LEU A 159 -0.42 1.76 -2.01
CA LEU A 159 -1.13 3.02 -2.14
C LEU A 159 -2.62 2.79 -1.89
N PHE A 160 -3.09 3.09 -0.69
CA PHE A 160 -4.49 2.93 -0.34
C PHE A 160 -5.31 4.18 -0.65
N VAL A 161 -6.15 4.09 -1.68
CA VAL A 161 -7.00 5.17 -2.17
C VAL A 161 -8.34 5.15 -1.44
N ALA A 162 -8.50 6.10 -0.53
CA ALA A 162 -9.74 6.39 0.19
C ALA A 162 -10.55 7.48 -0.52
N ASP A 163 -11.89 7.37 -0.46
CA ASP A 163 -12.79 8.40 -0.96
C ASP A 163 -13.08 9.43 0.14
N THR A 164 -12.56 10.65 -0.01
CA THR A 164 -12.72 11.73 0.98
C THR A 164 -14.19 12.05 1.22
N THR A 165 -15.04 12.00 0.19
CA THR A 165 -16.47 12.35 0.31
C THR A 165 -17.23 11.39 1.23
N ARG A 166 -16.79 10.13 1.30
CA ARG A 166 -17.35 9.12 2.20
C ARG A 166 -16.72 9.16 3.58
N CYS A 167 -15.45 9.53 3.65
CA CYS A 167 -14.70 9.63 4.90
C CYS A 167 -15.12 10.82 5.76
N ILE A 168 -15.93 11.76 5.29
CA ILE A 168 -16.56 12.77 6.16
C ILE A 168 -17.44 12.12 7.24
N ASN A 169 -17.99 10.93 6.99
CA ASN A 169 -18.72 10.22 8.03
C ASN A 169 -17.72 9.49 8.96
N PRO A 170 -17.66 9.81 10.26
CA PRO A 170 -16.66 9.27 11.17
C PRO A 170 -16.66 7.74 11.23
N SER A 171 -17.84 7.11 11.23
CA SER A 171 -17.95 5.64 11.22
C SER A 171 -17.38 5.01 9.95
N THR A 172 -17.56 5.67 8.80
CA THR A 172 -17.01 5.21 7.51
C THR A 172 -15.50 5.44 7.44
N PHE A 173 -15.02 6.55 8.00
CA PHE A 173 -13.59 6.82 8.15
C PHE A 173 -12.91 5.76 9.02
N VAL A 174 -13.40 5.52 10.25
CA VAL A 174 -12.86 4.50 11.16
C VAL A 174 -12.83 3.13 10.48
N SER A 175 -13.92 2.75 9.79
CA SER A 175 -13.98 1.48 9.07
C SER A 175 -12.97 1.41 7.92
N SER A 176 -12.82 2.49 7.14
CA SER A 176 -11.85 2.55 6.03
C SER A 176 -10.41 2.47 6.54
N MET A 177 -10.11 3.15 7.64
CA MET A 177 -8.79 3.14 8.27
C MET A 177 -8.47 1.79 8.92
N LEU A 178 -9.42 1.14 9.59
CA LEU A 178 -9.22 -0.23 10.10
C LEU A 178 -9.03 -1.23 8.96
N TYR A 179 -9.69 -1.01 7.82
CA TYR A 179 -9.52 -1.86 6.66
C TYR A 179 -8.12 -1.70 6.05
N SER A 180 -7.62 -0.48 5.90
CA SER A 180 -6.25 -0.24 5.42
C SER A 180 -5.18 -0.74 6.39
N SER A 181 -5.39 -0.62 7.71
CA SER A 181 -4.45 -1.18 8.69
C SER A 181 -4.41 -2.71 8.60
N GLY A 182 -5.56 -3.36 8.39
CA GLY A 182 -5.63 -4.80 8.14
C GLY A 182 -4.86 -5.23 6.89
N ILE A 183 -4.92 -4.45 5.81
CA ILE A 183 -4.15 -4.73 4.58
C ILE A 183 -2.65 -4.59 4.83
N MET A 184 -2.22 -3.53 5.52
CA MET A 184 -0.82 -3.29 5.83
C MET A 184 -0.23 -4.44 6.65
N LEU A 185 -0.92 -4.85 7.72
CA LEU A 185 -0.48 -5.95 8.58
C LEU A 185 -0.47 -7.29 7.86
N LYS A 186 -1.44 -7.51 6.96
CA LYS A 186 -1.53 -8.76 6.20
C LYS A 186 -0.44 -8.87 5.14
N GLN A 187 -0.20 -7.80 4.39
CA GLN A 187 0.76 -7.78 3.28
C GLN A 187 2.19 -7.54 3.76
N GLN A 188 2.39 -7.00 4.98
CA GLN A 188 3.70 -6.64 5.53
C GLN A 188 4.47 -5.71 4.59
N LEU A 189 3.76 -4.71 4.04
CA LEU A 189 4.33 -3.69 3.16
C LEU A 189 3.98 -2.30 3.69
N PRO A 190 4.86 -1.30 3.51
CA PRO A 190 4.55 0.07 3.89
C PRO A 190 3.30 0.59 3.20
N LEU A 191 2.41 1.17 4.00
CA LEU A 191 1.15 1.74 3.54
C LEU A 191 1.31 3.25 3.34
N LEU A 192 0.79 3.75 2.22
CA LEU A 192 0.60 5.17 1.96
C LEU A 192 -0.89 5.44 1.77
N LEU A 193 -1.44 6.33 2.59
CA LEU A 193 -2.84 6.73 2.49
C LEU A 193 -3.04 7.86 1.47
N VAL A 194 -4.02 7.71 0.59
CA VAL A 194 -4.40 8.74 -0.38
C VAL A 194 -5.87 9.08 -0.23
N PHE A 195 -6.14 10.33 0.14
CA PHE A 195 -7.48 10.89 0.17
C PHE A 195 -7.80 11.47 -1.20
N ASN A 196 -8.58 10.76 -2.01
CA ASN A 196 -8.95 11.17 -3.36
C ASN A 196 -10.25 11.98 -3.37
N LYS A 197 -10.49 12.71 -4.47
CA LYS A 197 -11.66 13.57 -4.72
C LYS A 197 -11.68 14.84 -3.87
N THR A 198 -10.49 15.43 -3.64
CA THR A 198 -10.37 16.68 -2.88
C THR A 198 -10.97 17.89 -3.59
N ASP A 199 -11.28 17.77 -4.88
CA ASP A 199 -12.06 18.74 -5.67
C ASP A 199 -13.50 18.87 -5.19
N VAL A 200 -14.05 17.83 -4.55
CA VAL A 200 -15.42 17.85 -4.01
C VAL A 200 -15.43 18.25 -2.54
N VAL A 201 -14.51 17.70 -1.74
CA VAL A 201 -14.45 17.90 -0.28
C VAL A 201 -13.00 17.98 0.17
N SER A 202 -12.65 18.98 0.99
CA SER A 202 -11.30 19.09 1.55
C SER A 202 -10.97 17.92 2.50
N ALA A 203 -9.72 17.47 2.47
CA ALA A 203 -9.26 16.38 3.34
C ALA A 203 -8.89 16.87 4.76
N ASP A 204 -8.93 18.18 5.04
CA ASP A 204 -8.43 18.78 6.28
C ASP A 204 -9.10 18.21 7.53
N LEU A 205 -10.43 18.00 7.47
CA LEU A 205 -11.20 17.41 8.57
C LEU A 205 -10.72 15.98 8.87
N VAL A 206 -10.54 15.17 7.83
CA VAL A 206 -10.11 13.78 7.95
C VAL A 206 -8.66 13.69 8.44
N ILE A 207 -7.80 14.61 7.99
CA ILE A 207 -6.42 14.72 8.47
C ILE A 207 -6.40 15.15 9.94
N SER A 208 -7.30 16.04 10.36
CA SER A 208 -7.41 16.42 11.77
C SER A 208 -7.76 15.23 12.67
N TRP A 209 -8.65 14.33 12.22
CA TRP A 209 -8.98 13.10 12.94
C TRP A 209 -7.86 12.06 13.00
N MET A 210 -6.92 12.08 12.06
CA MET A 210 -5.73 11.22 12.15
C MET A 210 -4.74 11.73 13.20
N ARG A 211 -4.60 13.06 13.28
CA ARG A 211 -3.63 13.73 14.16
C ARG A 211 -4.14 13.92 15.58
N ASP A 212 -5.44 14.08 15.74
CA ASP A 212 -6.08 14.37 17.02
C ASP A 212 -7.12 13.30 17.33
N ASN A 213 -6.84 12.54 18.40
CA ASN A 213 -7.71 11.49 18.88
C ASN A 213 -9.02 12.04 19.47
N ASP A 214 -8.97 13.18 20.15
CA ASP A 214 -10.15 13.76 20.81
C ASP A 214 -11.15 14.27 19.76
N ALA A 215 -10.65 14.89 18.70
CA ALA A 215 -11.46 15.34 17.57
C ALA A 215 -12.22 14.19 16.88
N LEU A 216 -11.59 13.01 16.75
CA LEU A 216 -12.24 11.83 16.20
C LEU A 216 -13.28 11.24 17.16
N GLN A 217 -12.97 11.17 18.46
CA GLN A 217 -13.91 10.69 19.47
C GLN A 217 -15.18 11.55 19.51
N GLU A 218 -15.02 12.86 19.57
CA GLU A 218 -16.15 13.81 19.57
C GLU A 218 -17.00 13.64 18.31
N ALA A 219 -16.38 13.50 17.13
CA ALA A 219 -17.09 13.30 15.88
C ALA A 219 -17.88 11.98 15.85
N VAL A 220 -17.31 10.89 16.38
CA VAL A 220 -17.98 9.58 16.48
C VAL A 220 -19.17 9.64 17.43
N ASP A 221 -19.03 10.33 18.57
CA ASP A 221 -20.08 10.48 19.57
C ASP A 221 -21.24 11.34 19.04
N LEU A 222 -20.93 12.45 18.36
CA LEU A 222 -21.91 13.30 17.68
C LEU A 222 -22.62 12.56 16.53
N GLY A 223 -21.88 11.81 15.71
CA GLY A 223 -22.45 11.01 14.63
C GLY A 223 -23.38 9.89 15.13
N SER A 224 -23.10 9.33 16.31
CA SER A 224 -23.95 8.33 16.96
C SER A 224 -25.20 8.94 17.60
N SER A 225 -25.10 10.19 18.07
CA SER A 225 -26.20 10.94 18.69
C SER A 225 -27.14 11.60 17.67
N GLY A 226 -26.64 11.86 16.45
CA GLY A 226 -27.34 12.57 15.38
C GLY A 226 -28.49 11.81 14.70
N SER A 227 -28.68 10.52 14.99
CA SER A 227 -29.85 9.77 14.49
C SER A 227 -31.16 10.06 15.26
N LEU A 228 -31.14 10.94 16.27
CA LEU A 228 -32.32 11.33 17.05
C LEU A 228 -32.60 12.84 17.13
N ALA A 229 -31.82 13.69 16.45
CA ALA A 229 -31.93 15.15 16.54
C ALA A 229 -32.44 15.76 15.22
N GLY A 230 -33.72 15.53 14.93
CA GLY A 230 -34.33 15.97 13.67
C GLY A 230 -35.84 16.18 13.74
N LEU A 231 -36.36 16.72 14.84
CA LEU A 231 -37.70 17.33 14.91
C LEU A 231 -37.68 18.45 15.97
N PRO A 232 -38.07 19.70 15.64
CA PRO A 232 -38.30 20.71 16.66
C PRO A 232 -39.58 20.33 17.40
N GLN A 233 -39.47 19.91 18.66
CA GLN A 233 -40.65 19.81 19.53
C GLN A 233 -41.13 21.23 19.85
N GLY A 234 -42.17 21.65 19.14
CA GLY A 234 -43.04 22.73 19.57
C GLY A 234 -43.67 22.35 20.91
N GLY A 235 -43.68 23.31 21.84
CA GLY A 235 -44.18 23.09 23.19
C GLY A 235 -45.70 22.88 23.27
N CYS A 236 -46.09 22.08 24.25
CA CYS A 236 -47.32 22.25 25.02
C CYS A 236 -47.12 21.54 26.37
N GLY A 237 -47.28 22.27 27.47
CA GLY A 237 -47.20 21.70 28.82
C GLY A 237 -48.51 21.04 29.27
N SER A 238 -48.40 20.14 30.25
CA SER A 238 -49.26 20.04 31.45
C SER A 238 -49.03 18.69 32.17
N ASP A 239 -48.72 18.77 33.46
CA ASP A 239 -49.13 17.92 34.59
C ASP A 239 -49.31 16.39 34.43
N GLY A 240 -48.70 15.62 35.36
CA GLY A 240 -49.21 14.31 35.75
C GLY A 240 -48.15 13.26 36.11
N ASN A 241 -47.94 13.08 37.41
CA ASN A 241 -47.24 11.99 38.08
C ASN A 241 -47.72 10.58 37.65
N VAL A 242 -46.82 9.63 37.30
CA VAL A 242 -46.74 8.23 37.80
C VAL A 242 -45.40 7.62 37.35
N GLY A 243 -44.58 7.18 38.31
CA GLY A 243 -43.39 6.38 38.06
C GLY A 243 -43.74 4.98 37.50
N VAL A 244 -43.15 4.65 36.36
CA VAL A 244 -42.91 3.26 35.93
C VAL A 244 -41.49 3.24 35.40
N GLY A 245 -40.64 2.38 35.98
CA GLY A 245 -39.26 2.18 35.57
C GLY A 245 -39.17 1.82 34.09
N GLY A 246 -38.79 2.81 33.27
CA GLY A 246 -38.46 2.63 31.86
C GLY A 246 -37.05 2.08 31.73
N PHE A 247 -36.93 0.76 31.75
CA PHE A 247 -35.79 0.09 31.13
C PHE A 247 -35.76 0.41 29.64
N GLY A 248 -34.61 0.89 29.14
CA GLY A 248 -34.21 0.76 27.75
C GLY A 248 -34.47 1.96 26.85
N SER A 249 -33.52 2.90 26.82
CA SER A 249 -33.20 3.68 25.61
C SER A 249 -31.68 3.77 25.47
N GLY A 250 -31.05 2.62 25.22
CA GLY A 250 -29.61 2.45 24.99
C GLY A 250 -29.29 2.20 23.51
N GLY A 251 -30.01 2.87 22.61
CA GLY A 251 -29.96 2.62 21.17
C GLY A 251 -28.68 3.07 20.45
N GLY A 252 -27.76 3.76 21.14
CA GLY A 252 -26.44 4.06 20.62
C GLY A 252 -25.40 3.77 21.69
N SER A 253 -24.74 2.61 21.67
CA SER A 253 -23.53 2.48 22.51
C SER A 253 -22.55 1.34 22.21
N TYR A 254 -22.87 0.30 21.43
CA TYR A 254 -21.84 -0.72 21.15
C TYR A 254 -20.90 -0.31 20.01
N ALA A 255 -21.47 0.19 18.90
CA ALA A 255 -20.67 0.66 17.77
C ALA A 255 -19.87 1.91 18.11
N SER A 256 -20.42 2.83 18.93
CA SER A 256 -19.70 4.02 19.40
C SER A 256 -18.62 3.67 20.42
N THR A 257 -18.89 2.80 21.39
CA THR A 257 -17.86 2.32 22.33
C THR A 257 -16.74 1.58 21.59
N LEU A 258 -17.08 0.73 20.60
CA LEU A 258 -16.08 0.06 19.77
C LEU A 258 -15.27 1.07 18.95
N ALA A 259 -15.92 2.02 18.28
CA ALA A 259 -15.25 3.06 17.52
C ALA A 259 -14.35 3.92 18.42
N ARG A 260 -14.75 4.17 19.67
CA ARG A 260 -13.92 4.84 20.67
C ARG A 260 -12.68 4.02 21.03
N SER A 261 -12.83 2.73 21.34
CA SER A 261 -11.69 1.84 21.59
C SER A 261 -10.75 1.72 20.38
N MET A 262 -11.30 1.73 19.16
CA MET A 262 -10.53 1.68 17.92
C MET A 262 -9.86 3.02 17.59
N SER A 263 -10.41 4.16 18.00
CA SER A 263 -9.83 5.48 17.72
C SER A 263 -8.42 5.63 18.30
N LEU A 264 -8.18 5.09 19.51
CA LEU A 264 -6.87 5.14 20.16
C LEU A 264 -5.84 4.31 19.37
N PHE A 265 -6.22 3.10 18.98
CA PHE A 265 -5.41 2.24 18.12
C PHE A 265 -5.10 2.91 16.78
N LEU A 266 -6.10 3.55 16.16
CA LEU A 266 -5.92 4.25 14.90
C LEU A 266 -4.93 5.41 15.03
N HIS A 267 -4.99 6.19 16.11
CA HIS A 267 -4.06 7.29 16.29
C HIS A 267 -2.60 6.83 16.33
N GLU A 268 -2.28 5.84 17.18
CA GLU A 268 -0.92 5.28 17.29
C GLU A 268 -0.47 4.63 15.96
N PHE A 269 -1.39 3.96 15.27
CA PHE A 269 -1.10 3.33 13.99
C PHE A 269 -0.83 4.33 12.87
N TYR A 270 -1.58 5.44 12.82
CA TYR A 270 -1.55 6.40 11.70
C TYR A 270 -0.64 7.60 11.92
N GLU A 271 -0.05 7.79 13.11
CA GLU A 271 0.88 8.89 13.39
C GLU A 271 2.07 8.92 12.42
N ASN A 272 2.60 7.75 12.07
CA ASN A 272 3.81 7.60 11.25
C ASN A 272 3.55 7.21 9.79
N ILE A 273 2.27 7.07 9.40
CA ILE A 273 1.90 6.64 8.06
C ILE A 273 1.91 7.83 7.11
N PRO A 274 2.66 7.78 6.00
CA PRO A 274 2.64 8.85 5.01
C PRO A 274 1.26 8.93 4.37
N TYR A 275 0.73 10.15 4.28
CA TYR A 275 -0.54 10.42 3.60
C TYR A 275 -0.38 11.54 2.56
N ALA A 276 -1.32 11.59 1.62
CA ALA A 276 -1.46 12.67 0.64
C ALA A 276 -2.94 12.93 0.33
N ALA A 277 -3.28 14.20 0.10
CA ALA A 277 -4.61 14.62 -0.32
C ALA A 277 -4.56 14.98 -1.81
N VAL A 278 -5.34 14.30 -2.65
CA VAL A 278 -5.26 14.44 -4.11
C VAL A 278 -6.63 14.53 -4.76
N SER A 279 -6.64 15.17 -5.92
CA SER A 279 -7.77 15.13 -6.84
C SER A 279 -7.30 14.55 -8.16
N ALA A 280 -7.70 13.30 -8.44
CA ALA A 280 -7.37 12.63 -9.70
C ALA A 280 -8.02 13.30 -10.93
N SER A 281 -9.07 14.10 -10.75
CA SER A 281 -9.73 14.84 -11.83
C SER A 281 -8.99 16.13 -12.20
N THR A 282 -8.44 16.84 -11.20
CA THR A 282 -7.80 18.15 -11.39
C THR A 282 -6.27 18.11 -11.37
N ASN A 283 -5.68 16.96 -11.01
CA ASN A 283 -4.24 16.77 -10.75
C ASN A 283 -3.71 17.59 -9.55
N ALA A 284 -4.59 18.15 -8.72
CA ALA A 284 -4.19 18.81 -7.48
C ALA A 284 -3.61 17.79 -6.48
N GLY A 285 -2.57 18.20 -5.75
CA GLY A 285 -1.95 17.37 -4.71
C GLY A 285 -0.96 16.30 -5.22
N LEU A 286 -0.72 16.16 -6.53
CA LEU A 286 0.21 15.15 -7.05
C LEU A 286 1.67 15.38 -6.63
N ASN A 287 2.08 16.63 -6.39
CA ASN A 287 3.40 16.92 -5.81
C ASN A 287 3.54 16.40 -4.37
N GLU A 288 2.49 16.53 -3.57
CA GLU A 288 2.47 16.00 -2.21
C GLU A 288 2.48 14.47 -2.21
N LEU A 289 1.75 13.87 -3.16
CA LEU A 289 1.74 12.43 -3.37
C LEU A 289 3.13 11.91 -3.78
N GLU A 290 3.84 12.58 -4.69
CA GLU A 290 5.23 12.24 -5.03
C GLU A 290 6.15 12.29 -3.79
N ALA A 291 6.06 13.35 -2.99
CA ALA A 291 6.84 13.46 -1.76
C ALA A 291 6.49 12.33 -0.76
N ALA A 292 5.22 11.95 -0.66
CA ALA A 292 4.78 10.84 0.16
C ALA A 292 5.29 9.49 -0.37
N ILE A 293 5.31 9.29 -1.69
CA ILE A 293 5.87 8.08 -2.34
C ILE A 293 7.36 7.97 -2.04
N VAL A 294 8.11 9.08 -2.08
CA VAL A 294 9.54 9.08 -1.74
C VAL A 294 9.74 8.67 -0.28
N ARG A 295 8.93 9.18 0.66
CA ARG A 295 8.97 8.74 2.07
C ARG A 295 8.65 7.27 2.23
N GLY A 296 7.59 6.79 1.57
CA GLY A 296 7.20 5.38 1.57
C GLY A 296 8.26 4.48 0.97
N LYS A 297 8.97 4.93 -0.08
CA LYS A 297 10.10 4.21 -0.67
C LYS A 297 11.23 4.02 0.34
N THR A 298 11.60 5.07 1.07
CA THR A 298 12.64 4.97 2.10
C THR A 298 12.26 3.94 3.16
N GLN A 299 11.01 3.98 3.65
CA GLN A 299 10.48 2.97 4.58
C GLN A 299 10.54 1.54 3.99
N ALA A 300 10.14 1.36 2.73
CA ALA A 300 10.18 0.06 2.06
C ALA A 300 11.60 -0.48 1.88
N VAL A 301 12.57 0.40 1.58
CA VAL A 301 13.98 0.01 1.46
C VAL A 301 14.53 -0.44 2.81
N GLU A 302 14.26 0.32 3.88
CA GLU A 302 14.69 -0.02 5.24
C GLU A 302 14.07 -1.36 5.71
N GLU A 303 12.78 -1.56 5.48
CA GLU A 303 12.08 -2.79 5.85
C GLU A 303 12.61 -4.00 5.06
N ASN A 304 12.78 -3.86 3.74
CA ASN A 304 13.36 -4.91 2.90
C ASN A 304 14.80 -5.26 3.30
N GLN A 305 15.62 -4.27 3.70
CA GLN A 305 16.98 -4.51 4.20
C GLN A 305 16.95 -5.33 5.50
N ARG A 306 16.12 -4.93 6.48
CA ARG A 306 15.95 -5.67 7.74
C ARG A 306 15.51 -7.12 7.49
N MET A 307 14.54 -7.32 6.60
CA MET A 307 14.05 -8.66 6.27
C MET A 307 15.14 -9.54 5.64
N ARG A 308 15.93 -9.00 4.70
CA ARG A 308 17.04 -9.72 4.06
C ARG A 308 18.14 -10.10 5.04
N GLU A 309 18.46 -9.23 6.00
CA GLU A 309 19.44 -9.51 7.05
C GLU A 309 18.99 -10.66 7.97
N VAL A 310 17.73 -10.64 8.39
CA VAL A 310 17.14 -11.72 9.20
C VAL A 310 17.13 -13.05 8.44
N GLU A 311 16.79 -13.04 7.15
CA GLU A 311 16.84 -14.25 6.32
C GLU A 311 18.25 -14.81 6.16
N LEU A 312 19.24 -13.93 5.96
CA LEU A 312 20.64 -14.33 5.85
C LEU A 312 21.13 -14.97 7.15
N GLN A 313 20.74 -14.40 8.30
CA GLN A 313 21.09 -14.94 9.61
C GLN A 313 20.47 -16.34 9.83
N LYS A 314 19.18 -16.50 9.53
CA LYS A 314 18.50 -17.81 9.61
C LYS A 314 19.13 -18.85 8.68
N LYS A 315 19.55 -18.45 7.47
CA LYS A 315 20.25 -19.35 6.53
C LYS A 315 21.62 -19.79 7.07
N LYS A 316 22.37 -18.90 7.71
CA LYS A 316 23.65 -19.24 8.35
C LYS A 316 23.44 -20.24 9.49
N GLU A 317 22.50 -19.97 10.39
CA GLU A 317 22.15 -20.86 11.50
C GLU A 317 21.68 -22.24 11.01
N ALA A 318 20.84 -22.27 9.96
CA ALA A 318 20.38 -23.53 9.37
C ALA A 318 21.54 -24.32 8.72
N ASN A 319 22.46 -23.65 8.05
CA ASN A 319 23.64 -24.28 7.44
C ASN A 319 24.59 -24.82 8.51
N GLU A 320 24.84 -24.07 9.59
CA GLU A 320 25.65 -24.50 10.73
C GLU A 320 25.01 -25.71 11.43
N ALA A 321 23.70 -25.69 11.65
CA ALA A 321 22.96 -26.81 12.22
C ALA A 321 23.05 -28.07 11.33
N ASN A 322 22.96 -27.91 10.01
CA ASN A 322 23.10 -29.01 9.06
C ASN A 322 24.53 -29.56 9.02
N ALA A 323 25.54 -28.68 9.04
CA ALA A 323 26.95 -29.08 9.11
C ALA A 323 27.26 -29.83 10.42
N ALA A 324 26.78 -29.33 11.56
CA ALA A 324 26.94 -30.00 12.85
C ALA A 324 26.28 -31.39 12.88
N ARG A 325 25.10 -31.54 12.27
CA ARG A 325 24.43 -32.85 12.12
C ARG A 325 25.23 -33.82 11.26
N GLN A 326 25.82 -33.36 10.16
CA GLN A 326 26.66 -34.20 9.29
C GLN A 326 27.94 -34.65 10.00
N ILE A 327 28.61 -33.75 10.73
CA ILE A 327 29.80 -34.09 11.54
C ILE A 327 29.44 -35.10 12.62
N ALA A 328 28.32 -34.91 13.34
CA ALA A 328 27.86 -35.84 14.37
C ALA A 328 27.48 -37.22 13.81
N ALA A 329 26.90 -37.28 12.60
CA ALA A 329 26.62 -38.53 11.91
C ALA A 329 27.92 -39.26 11.52
N PHE A 330 28.89 -38.54 10.95
CA PHE A 330 30.20 -39.09 10.57
C PHE A 330 30.97 -39.63 11.78
N GLN A 331 30.94 -38.93 12.92
CA GLN A 331 31.56 -39.40 14.17
C GLN A 331 30.90 -40.69 14.72
N ARG A 332 29.58 -40.85 14.56
CA ARG A 332 28.89 -42.11 14.94
C ARG A 332 29.29 -43.28 14.07
N ASP A 333 29.51 -43.06 12.78
CA ASP A 333 29.88 -44.13 11.84
C ASP A 333 31.33 -44.57 12.05
N LEU A 334 32.24 -43.64 12.36
CA LEU A 334 33.62 -43.96 12.77
C LEU A 334 33.66 -44.76 14.08
N GLY A 335 32.84 -44.41 15.07
CA GLY A 335 32.78 -45.11 16.37
C GLY A 335 32.26 -46.55 16.30
N LYS A 336 31.69 -46.98 15.17
CA LYS A 336 31.25 -48.38 14.93
C LYS A 336 32.28 -49.23 14.18
N GLY A 337 33.40 -48.64 13.74
CA GLY A 337 34.44 -49.32 12.96
C GLY A 337 35.48 -50.12 13.78
N ASP A 338 35.56 -49.91 15.10
CA ASP A 338 36.60 -50.50 15.97
C ASP A 338 36.25 -51.87 16.59
N HIS A 339 35.26 -52.58 16.02
CA HIS A 339 34.96 -53.97 16.38
C HIS A 339 35.15 -54.89 15.16
N PHE A 340 36.40 -55.10 14.78
CA PHE A 340 36.86 -56.25 13.99
C PHE A 340 38.14 -56.82 14.62
#